data_AF-A0A090TEJ5-F1
#
_entry.id   AF-A0A090TEJ5-F1
#
_cell.length_a   1.000
_cell.length_b   1.000
_cell.length_c   1.000
_cell.angle_alpha   90.00
_cell.angle_beta   90.00
_cell.angle_gamma   90.00
#
_symmetry.space_group_name_H-M   'P 1'
#
loop_
_entity.id
_entity.type
_entity.pdbx_description
1 polymer ?
#
loop_
_entity_poly.entity_id
_entity_poly.type
_entity_poly.pdbx_seq_one_letter_code
_entity_poly.pdbx_strand_id
1 'polypeptide(L)' 'MSGVLDTQAEDVANYYRDDMSIDPIVELNEWCRISGKK' A
#
# COMPACT_ATOMS: atom_id res chain seq x y z
N MET A 1 1.11 4.60 4.40
CA MET A 1 0.70 3.52 5.32
C MET A 1 1.86 2.54 5.49
N SER A 2 2.11 2.05 6.71
CA SER A 2 3.20 1.11 7.02
C SER A 2 2.71 0.00 7.94
N GLY A 3 3.24 -1.21 7.78
CA GLY A 3 2.82 -2.37 8.57
C GLY A 3 1.53 -2.99 8.06
N VAL A 4 1.31 -2.97 6.74
CA VAL A 4 0.20 -3.69 6.11
C VAL A 4 0.66 -5.12 5.86
N LEU A 5 -0.13 -6.15 6.13
CA LEU A 5 0.26 -7.52 5.77
C LEU A 5 0.34 -7.65 4.25
N ASP A 6 1.29 -8.42 3.74
CA ASP A 6 1.44 -8.69 2.30
C ASP A 6 0.12 -9.11 1.64
N THR A 7 -0.60 -10.03 2.28
CA THR A 7 -1.92 -10.53 1.83
C THR A 7 -3.02 -9.48 1.76
N GLN A 8 -2.81 -8.31 2.38
CA GLN A 8 -3.77 -7.20 2.44
C GLN A 8 -3.28 -5.95 1.71
N ALA A 9 -2.03 -5.94 1.24
CA ALA A 9 -1.39 -4.73 0.75
C ALA A 9 -2.06 -4.19 -0.52
N GLU A 10 -2.46 -5.07 -1.43
CA GLU A 10 -3.10 -4.67 -2.69
C GLU A 10 -4.52 -4.11 -2.48
N ASP A 11 -5.30 -4.69 -1.56
CA ASP A 11 -6.64 -4.20 -1.24
C ASP A 11 -6.57 -2.81 -0.60
N VAL A 12 -5.63 -2.60 0.32
CA VAL A 12 -5.40 -1.29 0.95
C VAL A 12 -4.93 -0.29 -0.10
N ALA A 13 -4.01 -0.65 -0.99
CA ALA A 13 -3.56 0.23 -2.06
C ALA A 13 -4.72 0.62 -2.99
N ASN A 14 -5.53 -0.35 -3.43
CA ASN A 14 -6.68 -0.12 -4.30
C ASN A 14 -7.69 0.87 -3.73
N TYR A 15 -8.02 0.75 -2.44
CA TYR A 15 -8.95 1.66 -1.78
C TYR A 15 -8.54 3.14 -1.91
N TYR A 16 -7.24 3.42 -1.86
CA TYR A 16 -6.72 4.79 -1.95
C TYR A 16 -6.37 5.23 -3.38
N ARG A 17 -6.35 4.33 -4.37
CA ARG A 17 -6.04 4.68 -5.78
C ARG A 17 -7.06 5.65 -6.38
N ASP A 18 -8.30 5.65 -5.88
CA ASP A 18 -9.34 6.59 -6.32
C ASP A 18 -9.10 8.04 -5.83
N ASP A 19 -8.47 8.19 -4.66
CA ASP A 19 -8.25 9.49 -4.01
C ASP A 19 -6.83 10.06 -4.21
N MET A 20 -5.85 9.21 -4.53
CA MET A 20 -4.45 9.61 -4.68
C MET A 20 -3.65 8.65 -5.56
N SER A 21 -2.56 9.15 -6.14
CA SER A 21 -1.62 8.31 -6.88
C SER A 21 -0.78 7.50 -5.89
N ILE A 22 -1.02 6.19 -5.85
CA ILE A 22 -0.28 5.24 -5.01
C ILE A 22 1.05 4.88 -5.68
N ASP A 23 2.14 4.99 -4.92
CA ASP A 23 3.46 4.52 -5.32
C ASP A 23 3.50 2.97 -5.25
N PRO A 24 4.49 2.32 -5.88
CA PRO A 24 4.68 0.87 -5.74
C PRO A 24 4.73 0.44 -4.28
N ILE A 25 4.05 -0.65 -3.98
CA ILE A 25 4.07 -1.26 -2.65
C ILE A 25 5.49 -1.79 -2.38
N VAL A 26 6.03 -1.44 -1.22
CA VAL A 26 7.36 -1.88 -0.78
C VAL A 26 7.19 -2.97 0.27
N GLU A 27 7.56 -4.19 -0.09
CA GLU A 27 7.55 -5.36 0.80
C GLU A 27 8.76 -5.39 1.74
N LEU A 28 8.54 -5.90 2.95
CA LEU A 28 9.52 -6.13 4.00
C LEU A 28 9.09 -7.35 4.84
N ASN A 29 9.55 -8.54 4.45
CA ASN A 29 9.11 -9.83 4.99
C ASN A 29 7.59 -10.02 4.84
N GLU A 30 6.86 -10.22 5.94
CA GLU A 30 5.39 -10.35 5.94
C GLU A 30 4.65 -9.00 5.90
N TRP A 31 5.40 -7.89 5.94
CA TRP A 31 4.87 -6.53 6.04
C TRP A 31 5.11 -5.75 4.77
N CYS A 32 4.23 -4.79 4.49
CA CYS A 32 4.27 -3.90 3.36
C CYS A 32 4.17 -2.45 3.81
N ARG A 33 4.80 -1.57 3.03
CA ARG A 33 4.67 -0.13 3.09
C ARG A 33 4.03 0.36 1.80
N ILE A 34 2.97 1.13 1.94
CA ILE A 34 2.24 1.74 0.84
C ILE A 34 2.41 3.25 0.99
N SER A 35 3.03 3.92 0.01
CA SER A 35 3.06 5.39 -0.05
C SER A 35 2.23 5.90 -1.21
N GLY A 36 1.84 7.16 -1.16
CA GLY A 36 1.06 7.79 -2.19
C GLY A 36 1.10 9.29 -2.06
N LYS A 37 0.79 9.97 -3.16
CA LYS A 37 0.72 11.44 -3.25
C LYS A 37 -0.66 11.82 -3.74
N LYS A 38 -1.28 12.77 -3.03
CA LYS A 38 -2.53 13.40 -3.46
C LYS A 38 -2.28 14.35 -4.62
#